data_AF-A0A2T7UMM1-F1
#
_entry.id   AF-A0A2T7UMM1-F1
#
_cell.length_a   1.000
_cell.length_b   1.000
_cell.length_c   1.000
_cell.angle_alpha   90.00
_cell.angle_beta   90.00
_cell.angle_gamma   90.00
#
_symmetry.space_group_name_H-M   'P 1'
#
loop_
_entity.id
_entity.type
_entity.pdbx_description
1 polymer ?
#
loop_
_entity_poly.entity_id
_entity_poly.type
_entity_poly.pdbx_seq_one_letter_code
_entity_poly.pdbx_strand_id
1 'polypeptide(L)'
;MTVSTRMHNQPKPVHARFRAEYATGRGFEIIDPTGRVVGREQNRAIALNRAEALQKEADTAAKRGPRPCLCCGREFLSDGIHNRMCNPCRGRADPLDRYGYAGGEGGRKARRGSGF
;
A
#
# COMPACT_ATOMS: atom_id res chain seq x y z
N MET A 1 8.71 34.15 -8.38
CA MET A 1 8.81 32.99 -9.28
C MET A 1 9.06 31.74 -8.43
N THR A 2 8.01 31.05 -8.01
CA THR A 2 8.11 29.88 -7.14
C THR A 2 8.25 28.63 -8.00
N VAL A 3 9.44 28.03 -7.96
CA VAL A 3 9.74 26.79 -8.68
C VAL A 3 8.96 25.66 -8.02
N SER A 4 7.93 25.19 -8.73
CA SER A 4 7.13 24.02 -8.37
C SER A 4 8.05 22.80 -8.28
N THR A 5 8.31 22.35 -7.05
CA THR A 5 9.17 21.20 -6.78
C THR A 5 8.59 19.96 -7.44
N ARG A 6 9.29 19.46 -8.45
CA ARG A 6 8.98 18.21 -9.16
C ARG A 6 8.75 17.11 -8.12
N MET A 7 7.62 16.42 -8.19
CA MET A 7 7.34 15.18 -7.45
C MET A 7 8.38 14.12 -7.87
N HIS A 8 9.53 14.14 -7.22
CA HIS A 8 10.54 13.11 -7.40
C HIS A 8 10.00 11.81 -6.81
N ASN A 9 10.15 10.73 -7.59
CA ASN A 9 9.96 9.36 -7.12
C ASN A 9 10.97 9.13 -5.98
N GLN A 10 10.55 9.45 -4.75
CA GLN A 10 11.37 9.35 -3.55
C GLN A 10 11.92 7.91 -3.50
N PRO A 11 13.25 7.73 -3.49
CA PRO A 11 13.83 6.39 -3.44
C PRO A 11 13.31 5.67 -2.19
N LYS A 12 13.06 4.36 -2.35
CA LYS A 12 12.61 3.52 -1.24
C LYS A 12 13.60 3.69 -0.09
N PRO A 13 13.20 4.19 1.09
CA PRO A 13 14.13 4.44 2.18
C PRO A 13 14.86 3.14 2.50
N VAL A 14 16.19 3.21 2.46
CA VAL A 14 17.11 2.06 2.42
C VAL A 14 17.24 1.39 3.80
N HIS A 15 16.62 1.97 4.85
CA HIS A 15 16.76 1.54 6.23
C HIS A 15 15.38 1.47 6.89
N ALA A 16 15.07 0.33 7.52
CA ALA A 16 13.84 0.13 8.29
C ALA A 16 13.66 1.27 9.30
N ARG A 17 12.53 1.97 9.21
CA ARG A 17 12.18 3.09 10.10
C ARG A 17 11.76 2.60 11.48
N PHE A 18 11.20 1.40 11.56
CA PHE A 18 10.88 0.74 12.82
C PHE A 18 11.98 -0.25 13.20
N ARG A 19 12.45 -0.18 14.45
CA ARG A 19 13.50 -1.07 14.98
C ARG A 19 13.04 -1.75 16.27
N ALA A 20 13.45 -2.98 16.48
CA ALA A 20 13.23 -3.69 17.73
C ALA A 20 14.53 -3.68 18.56
N GLU A 21 14.54 -2.99 19.69
CA GLU A 21 15.68 -2.92 20.60
C GLU A 21 15.37 -3.66 21.91
N TYR A 22 16.37 -4.31 22.47
CA TYR A 22 16.22 -4.94 23.78
C TYR A 22 16.36 -3.89 24.89
N ALA A 23 15.35 -3.81 25.75
CA ALA A 23 15.36 -3.00 26.95
C ALA A 23 15.49 -3.90 28.18
N THR A 24 16.58 -3.70 28.93
CA THR A 24 16.92 -4.49 30.11
C THR A 24 15.78 -4.50 31.11
N GLY A 25 15.32 -5.71 31.48
CA GLY A 25 14.22 -5.91 32.43
C GLY A 25 12.81 -5.65 31.88
N ARG A 26 12.67 -5.27 30.60
CA ARG A 26 11.36 -4.93 29.99
C ARG A 26 11.05 -5.70 28.70
N GLY A 27 12.02 -6.41 28.14
CA GLY A 27 11.86 -7.19 26.91
C GLY A 27 12.35 -6.44 25.68
N PHE A 28 11.67 -6.60 24.54
CA PHE A 28 11.99 -5.92 23.28
C PHE A 28 11.00 -4.78 23.03
N GLU A 29 11.53 -3.57 22.87
CA GLU A 29 10.76 -2.38 22.54
C GLU A 29 10.83 -2.12 21.03
N ILE A 30 9.68 -1.81 20.44
CA ILE A 30 9.57 -1.45 19.03
C ILE A 30 9.57 0.07 18.97
N ILE A 31 10.60 0.63 18.33
CA ILE A 31 10.86 2.05 18.25
C ILE A 31 10.56 2.53 16.83
N ASP A 32 9.79 3.59 16.71
CA ASP A 32 9.42 4.21 15.44
C ASP A 32 10.52 5.15 14.91
N PRO A 33 10.44 5.65 13.66
CA PRO A 33 11.48 6.53 13.10
C PRO A 33 11.66 7.85 13.85
N THR A 34 10.65 8.29 14.60
CA THR A 34 10.73 9.49 15.45
C THR A 34 11.36 9.19 16.81
N GLY A 35 11.69 7.94 17.10
CA GLY A 35 12.37 7.51 18.32
C GLY A 35 11.44 7.20 19.51
N ARG A 36 10.12 7.14 19.30
CA ARG A 36 9.14 6.77 20.33
C ARG A 36 8.90 5.26 20.34
N VAL A 37 8.56 4.75 21.52
CA VAL A 37 8.20 3.34 21.68
C VAL A 37 6.73 3.15 21.30
N VAL A 38 6.48 2.37 20.26
CA VAL A 38 5.12 2.07 19.74
C VAL A 38 4.59 0.72 20.21
N GLY A 39 5.45 -0.13 20.76
CA GLY A 39 5.05 -1.43 21.29
C GLY A 39 6.15 -2.10 22.09
N ARG A 40 5.76 -3.14 22.84
CA ARG A 40 6.66 -3.97 23.64
C ARG A 40 6.29 -5.43 23.49
N GLU A 41 7.30 -6.28 23.35
CA GLU A 41 7.14 -7.73 23.21
C GLU A 41 8.21 -8.45 24.03
N GLN A 42 7.87 -9.58 24.63
CA GLN A 42 8.84 -10.35 25.42
C GLN A 42 9.76 -11.21 24.55
N ASN A 43 9.35 -11.50 23.31
CA ASN A 43 10.07 -12.35 22.39
C ASN A 43 10.64 -11.53 21.21
N ARG A 44 11.94 -11.70 20.94
CA ARG A 44 12.66 -11.04 19.84
C ARG A 44 11.99 -11.26 18.49
N ALA A 45 11.57 -12.49 18.18
CA ALA A 45 10.98 -12.83 16.89
C ALA A 45 9.64 -12.11 16.68
N ILE A 46 8.83 -12.01 17.76
CA ILE A 46 7.55 -11.29 17.72
C ILE A 46 7.80 -9.79 17.54
N ALA A 47 8.77 -9.22 18.26
CA ALA A 47 9.14 -7.81 18.14
C ALA A 47 9.58 -7.44 16.71
N LEU A 48 10.41 -8.29 16.09
CA LEU A 48 10.86 -8.10 14.71
C LEU A 48 9.71 -8.20 13.70
N ASN A 49 8.86 -9.23 13.81
CA ASN A 49 7.70 -9.39 12.94
C ASN A 49 6.76 -8.18 13.03
N ARG A 50 6.56 -7.67 14.26
CA ARG A 50 5.71 -6.50 14.50
C ARG A 50 6.33 -5.21 13.95
N ALA A 51 7.64 -5.02 14.09
CA ALA A 51 8.36 -3.91 13.46
C ALA A 51 8.26 -3.96 11.93
N GLU A 52 8.38 -5.15 11.32
CA GLU A 52 8.22 -5.34 9.88
C GLU A 52 6.78 -5.03 9.41
N ALA A 53 5.78 -5.50 10.15
CA ALA A 53 4.38 -5.22 9.84
C ALA A 53 4.09 -3.71 9.85
N LEU A 54 4.56 -2.99 10.87
CA LEU A 54 4.42 -1.53 10.97
C LEU A 54 5.15 -0.81 9.82
N GLN A 55 6.33 -1.28 9.45
CA GLN A 55 7.06 -0.75 8.30
C GLN A 55 6.27 -0.93 7.00
N LYS A 56 5.72 -2.12 6.77
CA LYS A 56 4.93 -2.43 5.58
C LYS A 56 3.68 -1.57 5.51
N GLU A 57 2.98 -1.38 6.62
CA GLU A 57 1.82 -0.51 6.71
C GLU A 57 2.19 0.94 6.37
N ALA A 58 3.25 1.48 6.99
CA ALA A 58 3.75 2.82 6.68
C ALA A 58 4.17 2.97 5.20
N ASP A 59 4.85 1.98 4.63
CA ASP A 59 5.25 1.98 3.21
C ASP A 59 4.04 1.93 2.28
N THR A 60 3.00 1.16 2.62
CA THR A 60 1.76 1.12 1.82
C THR A 60 1.01 2.45 1.89
N ALA A 61 0.92 3.06 3.08
CA ALA A 61 0.33 4.38 3.24
C ALA A 61 1.08 5.44 2.41
N ALA A 62 2.42 5.43 2.43
CA ALA A 62 3.23 6.36 1.65
C ALA A 62 3.11 6.17 0.13
N LYS A 63 2.80 4.96 -0.34
CA LYS A 63 2.60 4.66 -1.78
C LYS A 63 1.20 5.03 -2.28
N ARG A 64 0.24 5.20 -1.36
CA ARG A 64 -1.13 5.59 -1.65
C ARG A 64 -1.23 7.10 -1.80
N GLY A 65 -2.12 7.57 -2.66
CA GLY A 65 -2.37 9.00 -2.80
C GLY A 65 -2.94 9.42 -4.16
N PRO A 66 -3.25 10.71 -4.33
CA PRO A 66 -3.71 11.25 -5.59
C PRO A 66 -2.62 11.12 -6.66
N ARG A 67 -2.99 10.58 -7.82
CA ARG A 67 -2.11 10.49 -9.00
C ARG A 67 -2.90 10.81 -10.26
N PRO A 68 -2.27 11.42 -11.29
CA PRO A 68 -2.90 11.59 -12.59
C PRO A 68 -3.02 10.23 -13.29
N CYS A 69 -4.18 9.98 -13.89
CA CYS A 69 -4.40 8.81 -14.75
C CYS A 69 -3.54 8.88 -16.01
N LEU A 70 -2.87 7.78 -16.38
CA LEU A 70 -2.06 7.71 -17.61
C LEU A 70 -2.88 7.88 -18.90
N CYS A 71 -4.18 7.58 -18.88
CA CYS A 71 -5.04 7.64 -20.06
C CYS A 71 -5.70 9.02 -20.23
N CYS A 72 -6.27 9.57 -19.16
CA CYS A 72 -7.07 10.80 -19.23
C CYS A 72 -6.53 11.98 -18.41
N GLY A 73 -5.41 11.80 -17.71
CA GLY A 73 -4.80 12.84 -16.87
C GLY A 73 -5.55 13.17 -15.58
N ARG A 74 -6.79 12.71 -15.40
CA ARG A 74 -7.60 13.00 -14.20
C ARG A 74 -6.94 12.46 -12.94
N GLU A 75 -6.93 13.25 -11.87
CA GLU A 75 -6.48 12.82 -10.56
C GLU A 75 -7.43 11.76 -9.97
N PHE A 76 -6.86 10.69 -9.42
CA PHE A 76 -7.60 9.64 -8.72
C PHE A 76 -6.79 9.11 -7.54
N LEU A 77 -7.48 8.55 -6.55
CA LEU A 77 -6.84 7.87 -5.42
C LEU A 77 -6.21 6.56 -5.90
N SER A 78 -4.89 6.53 -5.92
CA SER A 78 -4.09 5.37 -6.29
C SER A 78 -3.75 4.54 -5.06
N ASP A 79 -4.01 3.24 -5.12
CA ASP A 79 -3.70 2.28 -4.05
C ASP A 79 -2.21 1.90 -3.97
N GLY A 80 -1.40 2.37 -4.92
CA GLY A 80 0.02 2.06 -4.98
C GLY A 80 0.64 2.27 -6.35
N ILE A 81 1.93 1.97 -6.48
CA ILE A 81 2.71 2.27 -7.68
C ILE A 81 2.16 1.62 -8.96
N HIS A 82 1.53 0.44 -8.86
CA HIS A 82 0.92 -0.27 -9.98
C HIS A 82 -0.48 0.25 -10.35
N ASN A 83 -1.14 1.02 -9.47
CA ASN A 83 -2.46 1.58 -9.75
C ASN A 83 -2.30 2.92 -10.51
N ARG A 84 -2.22 2.85 -11.84
CA ARG A 84 -1.88 3.97 -12.75
C ARG A 84 -3.04 4.48 -13.63
N MET A 85 -4.21 3.86 -13.55
CA MET A 85 -5.40 4.25 -14.30
C MET A 85 -6.60 4.41 -13.37
N CYS A 86 -7.41 5.44 -13.60
CA CYS A 86 -8.67 5.61 -12.89
C CYS A 86 -9.67 4.52 -13.32
N ASN A 87 -10.63 4.20 -12.45
CA ASN A 87 -11.68 3.20 -12.71
C ASN A 87 -12.34 3.30 -14.10
N PRO A 88 -12.77 4.49 -14.60
CA PRO A 88 -13.41 4.56 -15.90
C PRO A 88 -12.46 4.23 -17.07
N CYS A 89 -11.19 4.64 -17.01
CA CYS A 89 -10.22 4.27 -18.05
C CYS A 89 -9.83 2.79 -17.95
N ARG A 90 -9.81 2.23 -16.74
CA ARG A 90 -9.51 0.81 -16.51
C ARG A 90 -10.57 -0.10 -17.10
N GLY A 91 -11.85 0.26 -16.96
CA GLY A 91 -12.97 -0.49 -17.56
C GLY A 91 -13.00 -0.43 -19.09
N ARG A 92 -12.43 0.62 -19.70
CA ARG A 92 -12.34 0.77 -21.18
C ARG A 92 -11.14 0.06 -21.79
N ALA A 93 -10.17 -0.34 -20.96
CA ALA A 93 -8.93 -0.97 -21.40
C ALA A 93 -9.06 -2.50 -21.56
N ASP A 94 -10.22 -3.08 -21.27
CA ASP A 94 -10.50 -4.49 -21.51
C ASP A 94 -10.62 -4.73 -23.04
N PRO A 95 -9.65 -5.39 -23.68
CA PRO A 95 -9.67 -5.58 -25.13
C PRO A 95 -10.75 -6.57 -25.58
N LEU A 96 -11.26 -7.40 -24.67
CA LEU A 96 -12.28 -8.41 -25.00
C LEU A 96 -13.65 -7.77 -25.19
N ASP A 97 -13.93 -6.61 -24.57
CA ASP A 97 -15.14 -5.82 -24.80
C ASP A 97 -15.20 -5.27 -26.24
N ARG A 98 -14.07 -4.77 -26.77
CA ARG A 98 -14.01 -4.14 -28.11
C ARG A 98 -14.14 -5.12 -29.27
N TYR A 99 -13.75 -6.38 -29.08
CA TYR A 99 -13.85 -7.42 -30.11
C TYR A 99 -15.12 -8.27 -30.00
N GLY A 100 -16.06 -7.93 -29.10
CA GLY A 100 -17.31 -8.67 -28.94
C GLY A 100 -17.10 -10.13 -28.54
N TYR A 101 -15.94 -10.47 -27.99
CA TYR A 101 -15.75 -11.76 -27.34
C TYR A 101 -16.56 -11.68 -26.05
N ALA A 102 -17.80 -12.14 -26.11
CA ALA A 102 -18.54 -12.53 -24.92
C ALA A 102 -17.74 -13.66 -24.26
N GLY A 103 -16.74 -13.29 -23.46
CA GLY A 103 -16.07 -14.20 -22.56
C GLY A 103 -17.18 -14.93 -21.82
N GLY A 104 -17.30 -16.23 -22.05
CA GLY A 104 -18.32 -17.06 -21.44
C GLY A 104 -18.36 -16.80 -19.93
N GLU A 105 -19.52 -17.04 -19.35
CA GLU A 105 -19.94 -16.74 -17.97
C GLU A 105 -19.09 -17.38 -16.84
N GLY A 106 -17.83 -17.70 -17.08
CA GLY A 106 -16.87 -18.15 -16.09
C GLY A 106 -16.32 -16.98 -15.27
N GLY A 107 -16.92 -16.68 -14.12
CA GLY A 107 -16.12 -16.16 -13.00
C GLY A 107 -16.75 -15.20 -12.01
N ARG A 108 -18.00 -14.74 -12.17
CA ARG A 108 -18.69 -14.06 -11.07
C ARG A 108 -19.22 -15.12 -10.10
N LYS A 109 -18.38 -15.61 -9.18
CA LYS A 109 -18.84 -16.43 -8.05
C LYS A 109 -19.96 -15.65 -7.35
N ALA A 110 -21.18 -16.21 -7.39
CA ALA A 110 -22.31 -15.66 -6.68
C ALA A 110 -21.92 -15.45 -5.21
N ARG A 111 -22.17 -14.25 -4.68
CA ARG A 111 -22.08 -14.00 -3.24
C ARG A 111 -23.13 -14.90 -2.61
N ARG A 112 -22.70 -15.98 -1.92
CA ARG A 112 -23.61 -16.82 -1.15
C ARG A 112 -24.28 -15.91 -0.12
N GLY A 113 -25.58 -15.66 -0.31
CA GLY A 113 -26.41 -15.02 0.70
C GLY A 113 -26.43 -15.92 1.92
N SER A 114 -26.00 -15.40 3.06
CA SER A 114 -26.25 -15.96 4.38
C SER A 114 -27.74 -15.79 4.67
N GLY A 115 -28.52 -16.85 4.44
CA GLY A 115 -29.85 -17.03 5.02
C GLY A 115 -29.72 -17.48 6.47
N PHE A 116 -30.67 -17.01 7.28
CA PHE A 116 -30.82 -17.11 8.73
C PHE A 116 -30.67 -18.52 9.32
#